data_AF-A0A1H9B9L1-F1
#
_entry.id   AF-A0A1H9B9L1-F1
#
_cell.length_a   1.000
_cell.length_b   1.000
_cell.length_c   1.000
_cell.angle_alpha   90.00
_cell.angle_beta   90.00
_cell.angle_gamma   90.00
#
_symmetry.space_group_name_H-M   'P 1'
#
loop_
_entity.id
_entity.type
_entity.pdbx_description
1 polymer ?
#
loop_
_entity_poly.entity_id
_entity_poly.type
_entity_poly.pdbx_seq_one_letter_code
_entity_poly.pdbx_strand_id
1 'polypeptide(L)' 'MNTTTTTSTGLQSLSISQRLIAGSLALLLGLTLLVGTGFAGDFRLHNGAHDTRHAMGFPCH' A
#
# COMPACT_ATOMS: atom_id res chain seq x y z
N MET A 1 -6.41 48.79 -8.90
CA MET A 1 -6.40 47.55 -9.71
C MET A 1 -5.69 46.50 -8.88
N ASN A 2 -6.41 45.54 -8.31
CA ASN A 2 -5.83 44.46 -7.52
C ASN A 2 -6.37 43.13 -8.06
N THR A 3 -5.51 42.40 -8.74
CA THR A 3 -5.84 41.11 -9.36
C THR A 3 -5.57 40.02 -8.33
N THR A 4 -6.62 39.49 -7.71
CA THR A 4 -6.51 38.38 -6.77
C THR A 4 -6.47 37.06 -7.56
N THR A 5 -5.30 36.44 -7.65
CA THR A 5 -5.13 35.10 -8.25
C THR A 5 -5.63 34.03 -7.28
N THR A 6 -6.87 33.59 -7.45
CA THR A 6 -7.43 32.42 -6.76
C THR A 6 -6.81 31.14 -7.34
N THR A 7 -5.80 30.58 -6.68
CA THR A 7 -5.29 29.24 -6.97
C THR A 7 -6.35 28.20 -6.58
N SER A 8 -7.11 27.73 -7.56
CA SER A 8 -8.05 26.62 -7.39
C SER A 8 -7.27 25.33 -7.13
N THR A 9 -7.26 24.86 -5.89
CA THR A 9 -6.87 23.48 -5.55
C THR A 9 -8.00 22.54 -5.95
N GLY A 10 -8.21 22.37 -7.25
CA GLY A 10 -9.14 21.38 -7.78
C GLY A 10 -8.58 19.98 -7.55
N LEU A 11 -9.38 19.08 -6.97
CA LEU A 11 -9.05 17.66 -6.89
C LEU A 11 -8.88 17.13 -8.31
N GLN A 12 -7.64 16.87 -8.72
CA GLN A 12 -7.35 16.32 -10.04
C GLN A 12 -7.81 14.86 -10.07
N SER A 13 -8.82 14.56 -10.88
CA SER A 13 -9.28 13.20 -11.08
C SER A 13 -8.21 12.39 -11.80
N LEU A 14 -7.74 11.32 -11.18
CA LEU A 14 -6.79 10.39 -11.77
C LEU A 14 -7.44 9.66 -12.95
N SER A 15 -6.75 9.60 -14.10
CA SER A 15 -7.21 8.81 -15.25
C SER A 15 -7.25 7.31 -14.91
N ILE A 16 -8.04 6.55 -15.67
CA ILE A 16 -8.13 5.10 -15.51
C ILE A 16 -6.75 4.44 -15.65
N SER A 17 -5.94 4.88 -16.63
CA SER A 17 -4.59 4.36 -16.84
C SER A 17 -3.70 4.56 -15.61
N GLN A 18 -3.73 5.73 -14.98
CA GLN A 18 -2.96 6.00 -13.76
C GLN A 18 -3.43 5.11 -12.60
N ARG A 19 -4.73 4.87 -12.46
CA ARG A 19 -5.27 3.97 -11.42
C ARG A 19 -4.85 2.52 -11.66
N LEU A 20 -4.87 2.08 -12.91
CA LEU A 20 -4.44 0.72 -13.27
C LEU A 20 -2.94 0.50 -13.01
N ILE A 21 -2.10 1.48 -13.35
CA ILE A 21 -0.66 1.42 -13.05
C ILE A 21 -0.42 1.39 -11.55
N ALA A 22 -1.06 2.28 -10.78
CA ALA A 22 -0.92 2.28 -9.33
C ALA A 22 -1.41 0.96 -8.71
N GLY A 23 -2.57 0.46 -9.17
CA GLY A 23 -3.14 -0.79 -8.71
C GLY A 23 -2.29 -2.01 -9.06
N SER A 24 -1.69 -2.07 -10.24
CA SER A 24 -0.81 -3.17 -10.63
C SER A 24 0.49 -3.17 -9.83
N LEU A 25 1.09 -2.01 -9.57
CA LEU A 25 2.25 -1.88 -8.68
C LEU A 25 1.92 -2.34 -7.26
N ALA A 26 0.78 -1.92 -6.71
CA ALA A 26 0.33 -2.34 -5.39
C ALA A 26 0.08 -3.86 -5.33
N LEU A 27 -0.53 -4.44 -6.37
CA LEU A 27 -0.74 -5.87 -6.47
C LEU A 27 0.58 -6.64 -6.53
N LEU A 28 1.52 -6.20 -7.37
CA LEU A 28 2.84 -6.82 -7.49
C LEU A 28 3.57 -6.79 -6.15
N LEU A 29 3.60 -5.63 -5.48
CA LEU A 29 4.20 -5.50 -4.15
C LEU A 29 3.55 -6.46 -3.14
N GLY A 30 2.22 -6.51 -3.10
CA GLY A 30 1.49 -7.42 -2.22
C GLY A 30 1.81 -8.89 -2.48
N LEU A 31 1.87 -9.29 -3.75
CA LEU A 31 2.24 -10.66 -4.13
C LEU A 31 3.70 -10.97 -3.78
N THR A 32 4.62 -10.02 -3.97
CA THR A 32 6.03 -10.20 -3.56
C THR A 32 6.15 -10.42 -2.07
N LEU A 33 5.42 -9.67 -1.25
CA LEU A 33 5.42 -9.86 0.21
C LEU A 33 4.83 -11.21 0.60
N LEU A 34 3.72 -11.62 -0.03
CA LEU A 34 3.06 -12.89 0.25
C LEU A 34 3.95 -14.09 -0.10
N VAL A 35 4.49 -14.13 -1.32
CA VAL A 35 5.38 -15.21 -1.77
C VAL A 35 6.71 -15.15 -1.02
N GLY A 36 7.28 -13.95 -0.85
CA GLY A 36 8.56 -13.75 -0.20
C GLY A 36 8.58 -14.22 1.26
N THR A 37 7.52 -13.97 2.02
CA THR A 37 7.40 -14.44 3.41
C THR A 37 6.97 -15.91 3.50
N GLY A 38 6.10 -16.37 2.59
CA GLY A 38 5.59 -17.75 2.57
C GLY A 38 6.64 -18.79 2.18
N PHE A 39 7.59 -18.43 1.31
CA PHE A 39 8.68 -19.30 0.85
C PHE A 39 10.06 -18.83 1.31
N ALA A 40 10.13 -17.97 2.32
CA ALA A 40 11.40 -17.55 2.91
C ALA A 40 12.14 -18.78 3.46
N GLY A 41 13.35 -19.03 2.96
CA GLY A 41 14.26 -20.02 3.58
C GLY A 41 14.81 -19.56 4.93
N ASP A 42 14.68 -18.26 5.24
CA ASP A 42 15.07 -17.67 6.52
C ASP A 42 13.91 -17.67 7.51
N PHE A 43 14.08 -18.39 8.62
CA PHE A 43 13.04 -18.57 9.64
C PHE A 43 12.58 -17.25 10.27
N ARG A 44 13.42 -16.20 10.30
CA ARG A 44 13.09 -14.92 10.94
C ARG A 44 12.06 -14.17 10.10
N LEU A 45 12.17 -14.23 8.78
CA LEU A 45 11.23 -13.59 7.86
C LEU A 45 9.87 -14.29 7.86
N HIS A 46 9.86 -15.63 7.86
CA HIS A 46 8.64 -16.43 7.96
C HIS A 46 7.94 -16.25 9.32
N ASN A 47 8.71 -16.35 10.42
CA ASN A 47 8.17 -16.17 11.77
C ASN A 47 7.69 -14.74 12.00
N GLY A 48 8.37 -13.72 11.46
CA GLY A 48 7.91 -12.33 11.54
C GLY A 48 6.54 -12.11 10.87
N ALA A 49 6.26 -12.82 9.77
CA ALA A 49 4.95 -12.79 9.13
C ALA A 49 3.88 -13.47 10.00
N HIS A 50 4.21 -14.60 10.63
CA HIS A 50 3.34 -15.26 11.60
C HIS A 50 3.07 -14.39 12.85
N ASP A 51 4.10 -13.75 13.39
CA ASP A 51 4.01 -12.87 14.56
C ASP A 51 3.15 -11.64 14.24
N THR A 52 3.26 -11.08 13.03
CA THR A 52 2.37 -10.00 12.57
C THR A 52 0.91 -10.44 12.60
N ARG A 53 0.57 -11.64 12.14
CA ARG A 53 -0.81 -12.15 12.22
C ARG A 53 -1.30 -12.23 13.68
N HIS A 54 -0.45 -12.62 14.62
CA HIS A 54 -0.77 -12.63 16.04
C HIS A 54 -0.92 -11.20 16.61
N ALA A 55 -0.07 -10.27 16.19
CA ALA A 55 -0.12 -8.86 16.58
C ALA A 55 -1.37 -8.12 16.03
N MET A 56 -1.79 -8.45 14.81
CA MET A 56 -2.97 -7.87 14.16
C MET A 56 -4.30 -8.40 14.72
N GLY A 57 -4.24 -9.50 15.48
CA GLY A 57 -5.36 -10.02 16.26
C GLY A 57 -5.43 -9.47 17.68
N PHE A 58 -4.63 -8.45 18.03
CA PHE A 58 -4.72 -7.81 19.35
C PHE A 58 -6.14 -7.28 19.58
N PRO A 59 -6.68 -7.49 20.80
CA PRO A 59 -8.06 -7.18 21.10
C PRO A 59 -8.31 -5.68 20.91
N CYS A 60 -9.42 -5.36 20.25
CA CYS A 60 -9.98 -4.01 20.16
C CYS A 60 -10.63 -3.56 21.48
N HIS A 61 -10.01 -3.90 22.61
CA HIS A 61 -10.34 -3.40 23.93
C HIS A 61 -9.13 -2.70 24.56
#